data_AF-A0A945NIA7-F1
#
_entry.id   AF-A0A945NIA7-F1
#
_cell.length_a   1.000
_cell.length_b   1.000
_cell.length_c   1.000
_cell.angle_alpha   90.00
_cell.angle_beta   90.00
_cell.angle_gamma   90.00
#
_symmetry.space_group_name_H-M   'P 1'
#
loop_
_entity.id
_entity.type
_entity.pdbx_description
1 polymer ?
#
loop_
_entity_poly.entity_id
_entity_poly.type
_entity_poly.pdbx_seq_one_letter_code
_entity_poly.pdbx_strand_id
1 'polypeptide(L)' 'PDDTEFIHKSWSTPLDTMLQGPPYHNNRGIIDACRPWGWKDDFPTVAESSPEWKDKVEKKWPHLFEK' A
#
# COMPACT_ATOMS: atom_id res chain seq x y z
N PRO A 1 11.35 13.50 1.32
CA PRO A 1 10.01 13.30 0.74
C PRO A 1 8.99 13.65 1.82
N ASP A 2 8.04 14.55 1.53
CA ASP A 2 7.08 15.03 2.54
C ASP A 2 5.98 14.00 2.85
N ASP A 3 6.04 12.83 2.21
CA ASP A 3 5.12 11.69 2.35
C ASP A 3 5.64 10.61 3.31
N THR A 4 6.83 10.79 3.90
CA THR A 4 7.48 9.77 4.72
C THR A 4 7.84 10.31 6.09
N GLU A 5 7.30 9.68 7.13
CA GLU A 5 7.55 10.03 8.53
C GLU A 5 8.19 8.85 9.27
N PHE A 6 9.15 9.15 10.15
CA PHE A 6 9.81 8.13 10.98
C PHE A 6 9.58 8.40 12.46
N ILE A 7 8.99 7.42 13.14
CA ILE A 7 8.81 7.46 14.59
C ILE A 7 9.85 6.54 15.22
N HIS A 8 10.82 7.14 15.91
CA HIS A 8 11.87 6.41 16.58
C HIS A 8 11.40 5.88 17.94
N LYS A 9 11.86 4.67 18.29
CA LYS A 9 11.60 4.03 19.60
C LYS A 9 10.11 3.96 19.96
N SER A 10 9.26 3.68 18.98
CA SER A 10 7.85 3.41 19.22
C SER A 10 7.71 2.14 20.05
N TRP A 11 6.73 2.14 20.96
CA TRP A 11 6.39 0.94 21.71
C TRP A 11 5.94 -0.19 20.78
N SER A 12 6.36 -1.41 21.10
CA SER A 12 6.03 -2.64 20.39
C SER A 12 5.86 -3.78 21.42
N THR A 13 5.64 -5.00 20.95
CA THR A 13 5.38 -6.16 21.80
C THR A 13 6.35 -7.30 21.48
N PRO A 14 6.52 -8.29 22.37
CA PRO A 14 7.36 -9.46 22.09
C PRO A 14 6.98 -10.28 20.85
N LEU A 15 5.80 -10.05 20.26
CA LEU A 15 5.38 -10.70 19.02
C LEU A 15 6.07 -10.12 17.77
N ASP A 16 6.61 -8.91 17.86
CA ASP A 16 7.36 -8.28 16.78
C ASP A 16 8.68 -9.03 16.57
N THR A 17 8.80 -9.70 15.42
CA THR A 17 9.94 -10.54 15.05
C THR A 17 11.24 -9.75 14.87
N MET A 18 11.15 -8.43 14.77
CA MET A 18 12.33 -7.55 14.70
C MET A 18 12.95 -7.28 16.08
N LEU A 19 12.27 -7.66 17.17
CA LEU A 19 12.74 -7.43 18.53
C LEU A 19 13.41 -8.67 19.10
N GLN A 20 14.54 -8.45 19.79
CA GLN A 20 15.28 -9.51 20.47
C GLN A 20 15.08 -9.49 22.00
N GLY A 21 14.36 -8.51 22.54
CA GLY A 21 14.13 -8.38 23.98
C GLY A 21 13.65 -6.99 24.43
N PRO A 22 13.46 -6.78 25.75
CA PRO A 22 13.16 -5.47 26.31
C PRO A 22 14.27 -4.45 25.94
N PRO A 23 13.95 -3.16 25.72
CA PRO A 23 12.74 -2.44 26.15
C PRO A 23 11.53 -2.52 25.19
N TYR A 24 11.53 -3.45 24.22
CA TYR A 24 10.43 -3.64 23.24
C TYR A 24 10.08 -2.38 22.45
N HIS A 25 11.11 -1.70 21.96
CA HIS A 25 10.95 -0.53 21.11
C HIS A 25 11.44 -0.82 19.69
N ASN A 26 10.68 -0.37 18.70
CA ASN A 26 11.06 -0.46 17.29
C ASN A 26 10.89 0.90 16.60
N ASN A 27 11.58 1.12 15.50
CA ASN A 27 11.35 2.28 14.64
C ASN A 27 10.22 1.95 13.67
N ARG A 28 9.34 2.92 13.42
CA ARG A 28 8.25 2.79 12.45
C ARG A 28 8.42 3.81 11.34
N GLY A 29 8.30 3.37 10.10
CA GLY A 29 8.12 4.25 8.95
C GLY A 29 6.63 4.34 8.63
N ILE A 30 6.14 5.56 8.44
CA ILE A 30 4.81 5.85 7.92
C ILE A 30 5.02 6.40 6.52
N ILE A 31 4.34 5.81 5.55
CA ILE A 31 4.36 6.26 4.15
C ILE A 31 2.94 6.68 3.81
N ASP A 32 2.74 7.96 3.50
CA ASP A 32 1.48 8.46 2.98
C ASP A 32 1.33 8.08 1.51
N ALA A 33 0.75 6.89 1.29
CA ALA A 33 0.40 6.39 -0.03
C ALA A 33 -1.03 6.75 -0.45
N CYS A 34 -1.64 7.75 0.18
CA CYS A 34 -3.00 8.18 -0.11
C CYS A 34 -3.05 9.17 -1.28
N ARG A 35 -4.23 9.29 -1.90
CA ARG A 35 -4.50 10.45 -2.77
C ARG A 35 -4.62 11.70 -1.89
N PRO A 36 -3.95 12.82 -2.23
CA PRO A 36 -4.02 14.05 -1.44
C PRO A 36 -5.45 14.58 -1.36
N TRP A 37 -5.95 14.80 -0.14
CA TRP A 37 -7.34 15.17 0.09
C TRP A 37 -7.76 16.47 -0.62
N GLY A 38 -6.89 17.49 -0.60
CA GLY A 38 -7.21 18.84 -1.10
C GLY A 38 -7.39 18.96 -2.61
N TRP A 39 -6.85 18.03 -3.40
CA TRP A 39 -6.97 18.00 -4.86
C TRP A 39 -7.25 16.58 -5.37
N LYS A 40 -7.93 15.76 -4.56
CA LYS A 40 -8.20 14.35 -4.84
C LYS A 40 -8.96 14.14 -6.16
N ASP A 41 -9.76 15.13 -6.56
CA ASP A 41 -10.61 15.10 -7.75
C ASP A 41 -9.80 15.42 -9.03
N ASP A 42 -8.68 16.13 -8.91
CA ASP A 42 -7.72 16.42 -9.98
C ASP A 42 -6.53 15.45 -9.98
N PHE A 43 -6.51 14.51 -9.04
CA PHE A 43 -5.43 13.53 -8.93
C PHE A 43 -5.34 12.66 -10.18
N PRO A 44 -4.14 12.35 -10.69
CA PRO A 44 -4.00 11.59 -11.93
C PRO A 44 -4.76 10.27 -11.89
N THR A 45 -5.37 9.92 -13.02
CA THR A 45 -6.01 8.62 -13.19
C THR A 45 -5.01 7.52 -12.88
N VAL A 46 -5.45 6.54 -12.09
CA VAL A 46 -4.62 5.37 -11.77
C VAL A 46 -4.23 4.69 -13.07
N ALA A 47 -2.96 4.30 -13.17
CA ALA A 47 -2.47 3.52 -14.30
C ALA A 47 -3.21 2.18 -14.35
N GLU A 48 -4.17 2.07 -15.26
CA GLU A 48 -4.91 0.84 -15.51
C GLU A 48 -5.04 0.57 -17.01
N SER A 49 -5.16 -0.71 -17.35
CA SER A 49 -5.49 -1.11 -18.72
C SER A 49 -6.86 -0.56 -19.12
N SER A 50 -6.98 -0.12 -20.38
CA SER A 50 -8.27 0.31 -20.92
C SER A 50 -9.34 -0.81 -20.79
N PRO A 51 -10.62 -0.47 -20.64
CA PRO A 51 -11.71 -1.45 -20.58
C PRO A 51 -11.70 -2.47 -21.73
N GLU A 52 -11.40 -2.02 -22.95
CA GLU A 52 -11.33 -2.87 -24.14
C GLU A 52 -10.24 -3.94 -24.05
N TRP A 53 -9.07 -3.58 -23.50
CA TRP A 53 -7.98 -4.51 -23.27
C TRP A 53 -8.30 -5.50 -22.15
N LYS A 54 -8.98 -5.05 -21.08
CA LYS A 54 -9.44 -5.94 -20.00
C LYS A 54 -10.38 -7.01 -20.55
N ASP A 55 -11.38 -6.62 -21.34
CA ASP A 55 -12.32 -7.54 -21.98
C ASP A 55 -11.62 -8.56 -22.90
N LYS A 56 -10.62 -8.13 -23.69
CA LYS A 56 -9.81 -9.05 -24.51
C LYS A 56 -9.04 -10.06 -23.68
N VAL A 57 -8.48 -9.64 -22.54
CA VAL A 57 -7.73 -10.52 -21.62
C VAL A 57 -8.68 -11.52 -20.97
N GLU A 58 -9.82 -11.07 -20.44
CA GLU A 58 -10.82 -11.94 -19.81
C GLU A 58 -11.32 -13.00 -20.79
N LYS A 59 -11.65 -12.62 -22.02
CA LYS A 59 -12.05 -13.56 -23.09
C LYS A 59 -10.95 -14.54 -23.49
N LYS A 60 -9.68 -14.15 -23.37
CA LYS A 60 -8.54 -15.01 -23.73
C LYS A 60 -8.27 -16.07 -22.65
N TRP A 61 -8.55 -15.78 -21.38
CA TRP A 61 -8.32 -16.69 -20.26
C TRP A 61 -9.57 -16.86 -19.38
N PRO A 62 -10.70 -17.35 -19.92
CA PRO A 62 -11.97 -17.39 -19.20
C PRO A 62 -11.92 -18.24 -17.93
N HIS A 63 -11.21 -19.37 -17.96
CA HIS A 63 -11.04 -20.28 -16.81
C HIS A 63 -10.36 -19.65 -15.58
N LEU A 64 -9.69 -18.50 -15.70
CA LEU A 64 -9.11 -17.77 -14.56
C LEU A 64 -10.13 -16.83 -13.88
N PHE A 65 -11.25 -16.53 -14.54
CA PHE A 65 -12.25 -15.56 -14.10
C PHE A 65 -13.63 -16.19 -13.86
N GLU A 66 -13.80 -17.49 -14.12
CA GLU A 66 -14.97 -18.26 -13.71
C GLU A 66 -15.02 -18.39 -12.17
N LYS A 67 -16.17 -18.07 -11.57
CA LYS A 67 -16.43 -18.21 -10.13
C LYS A 67 -17.06 -19.55 -9.79
#